data_AF-A0A846ZHP0-F1
#
_entry.id   AF-A0A846ZHP0-F1
#
_cell.length_a   1.000
_cell.length_b   1.000
_cell.length_c   1.000
_cell.angle_alpha   90.00
_cell.angle_beta   90.00
_cell.angle_gamma   90.00
#
_symmetry.space_group_name_H-M   'P 1'
#
loop_
_entity.id
_entity.type
_entity.pdbx_description
1 polymer ?
#
loop_
_entity_poly.entity_id
_entity_poly.type
_entity_poly.pdbx_seq_one_letter_code
_entity_poly.pdbx_strand_id
1 'polypeptide(L)'
;MANYSPEESLVFLHTSQSGTAERYSILGHLPYATVTQKQGVVRYNGMITAQSFPEAVDALRTQDDPQLPDWPIQPEILGFVSYEEDPARFSRYDELFLYDHDTKTLDVAQFGHTTADYWLTPTSPLPVPKKVPAVSQPAAIFMDQTRQNYMASVEKMQEHMAAGDLYVGNLTQQFDILSDAQPISVFQALVAINPAPFASFLQYPDWQMTQISSSVERFVAIQDRQLITKPIKGTIARGRDAQTDAQQKAQLINNHKDSAELLMVTDLLRNDVARISEPLTLTVDKFAAVETFAHVHQLVTTIKSQVKPDLTFAEFMTAMFPGGSITGTPKRSAQAVIAELEKRPRGIYTGMQGWLNQAMDLDMNIAIRTLAYDGHHYQLGVGGGVTYESDAAAEFDEILVKAQPFLNVFGIDTVPTPIFTTGQVKNGQLLNLSAHVQRLEKQYQHADLTAQLQVFASQVENGVLRVSTDGDALTVATRQLPPLTGAYRVKLADQPLPPSVLTQYKLSGPTFQKAFHEAVGRAKAAGYQDVLFHTNGLVTELAIGNFLARRGTTYYTPATQALPGTYLAQFAKSHEVVWQDIPLTGLKAFDAFYMTNAGRGLVPIVLDDI
;
A
#
# COMPACT_ATOMS: atom_id res chain seq x y z
N MET A 1 3.22 5.57 21.19
CA MET A 1 4.53 5.96 20.62
C MET A 1 5.72 5.73 21.55
N ALA A 2 5.69 6.16 22.81
CA ALA A 2 6.86 5.99 23.68
C ALA A 2 7.27 4.52 23.87
N ASN A 3 6.27 3.64 24.00
CA ASN A 3 6.43 2.20 24.17
C ASN A 3 6.33 1.39 22.87
N TYR A 4 6.17 2.06 21.71
CA TYR A 4 6.03 1.36 20.43
C TYR A 4 7.27 0.53 20.09
N SER A 5 7.05 -0.71 19.66
CA SER A 5 8.06 -1.63 19.14
C SER A 5 7.65 -2.22 17.78
N PRO A 6 8.56 -2.30 16.79
CA PRO A 6 8.29 -2.97 15.51
C PRO A 6 8.10 -4.50 15.67
N GLU A 7 8.47 -5.07 16.81
CA GLU A 7 8.40 -6.52 17.07
C GLU A 7 7.13 -6.97 17.81
N GLU A 8 6.28 -6.03 18.22
CA GLU A 8 5.06 -6.32 19.00
C GLU A 8 3.81 -6.31 18.10
N SER A 9 2.89 -7.24 18.37
CA SER A 9 1.56 -7.23 17.74
C SER A 9 0.66 -6.24 18.46
N LEU A 10 0.05 -5.32 17.72
CA LEU A 10 -0.89 -4.34 18.27
C LEU A 10 -1.95 -3.97 17.25
N VAL A 11 -3.11 -3.58 17.75
CA VAL A 11 -4.19 -2.98 16.95
C VAL A 11 -4.55 -1.64 17.56
N PHE A 12 -4.40 -0.58 16.78
CA PHE A 12 -4.81 0.76 17.17
C PHE A 12 -5.93 1.24 16.23
N LEU A 13 -7.14 1.34 16.76
CA LEU A 13 -8.29 1.94 16.09
C LEU A 13 -8.42 3.38 16.58
N HIS A 14 -8.35 4.34 15.66
CA HIS A 14 -8.18 5.75 15.99
C HIS A 14 -9.19 6.63 15.24
N THR A 15 -9.84 7.52 15.99
CA THR A 15 -10.53 8.66 15.38
C THR A 15 -9.62 9.88 15.45
N SER A 16 -9.26 10.41 14.28
CA SER A 16 -8.56 11.70 14.15
C SER A 16 -9.49 12.84 13.77
N GLN A 17 -10.76 12.49 13.56
CA GLN A 17 -11.85 13.43 13.31
C GLN A 17 -12.99 13.11 14.30
N SER A 18 -12.79 13.50 15.55
CA SER A 18 -13.75 13.23 16.60
C SER A 18 -15.06 13.98 16.36
N GLY A 19 -16.16 13.24 16.35
CA GLY A 19 -17.53 13.77 16.29
C GLY A 19 -18.42 13.06 17.31
N THR A 20 -19.71 13.40 17.36
CA THR A 20 -20.64 12.79 18.33
C THR A 20 -20.76 11.27 18.21
N ALA A 21 -20.49 10.70 17.03
CA ALA A 21 -20.57 9.25 16.78
C ALA A 21 -19.20 8.55 16.71
N GLU A 22 -18.09 9.31 16.75
CA GLU A 22 -16.73 8.81 16.60
C GLU A 22 -15.85 9.44 17.69
N ARG A 23 -16.09 9.03 18.95
CA ARG A 23 -15.56 9.64 20.18
C ARG A 23 -14.31 8.95 20.73
N TYR A 24 -14.13 7.66 20.46
CA TYR A 24 -13.14 6.84 21.15
C TYR A 24 -11.99 6.42 20.25
N SER A 25 -10.79 6.28 20.82
CA SER A 25 -9.69 5.51 20.22
C SER A 25 -9.38 4.29 21.09
N ILE A 26 -9.13 3.17 20.46
CA ILE A 26 -8.95 1.87 21.11
C ILE A 26 -7.58 1.34 20.76
N LEU A 27 -6.82 0.87 21.74
CA LEU A 27 -5.58 0.14 21.50
C LEU A 27 -5.64 -1.22 22.18
N GLY A 28 -5.37 -2.28 21.42
CA GLY A 28 -5.12 -3.62 21.92
C GLY A 28 -3.64 -3.97 21.78
N HIS A 29 -3.04 -4.40 22.89
CA HIS A 29 -1.66 -4.83 23.00
C HIS A 29 -1.60 -6.22 23.67
N LEU A 30 -0.59 -7.02 23.34
CA LEU A 30 -0.38 -8.38 23.85
C LEU A 30 -1.57 -9.33 23.54
N PRO A 31 -1.75 -9.76 22.27
CA PRO A 31 -2.80 -10.71 21.94
C PRO A 31 -2.54 -12.06 22.63
N TYR A 32 -3.54 -12.62 23.34
CA TYR A 32 -3.42 -13.90 24.05
C TYR A 32 -4.32 -15.01 23.50
N ALA A 33 -5.45 -14.65 22.87
CA ALA A 33 -6.31 -15.58 22.16
C ALA A 33 -6.56 -15.05 20.75
N THR A 34 -6.35 -15.86 19.73
CA THR A 34 -6.26 -15.40 18.33
C THR A 34 -6.84 -16.42 17.37
N VAL A 35 -7.74 -15.96 16.51
CA VAL A 35 -8.24 -16.68 15.35
C VAL A 35 -7.62 -16.07 14.10
N THR A 36 -7.08 -16.92 13.24
CA THR A 36 -6.43 -16.49 11.99
C THR A 36 -6.86 -17.34 10.82
N GLN A 37 -6.98 -16.73 9.65
CA GLN A 37 -7.01 -17.39 8.37
C GLN A 37 -5.86 -16.84 7.52
N LYS A 38 -5.01 -17.74 7.03
CA LYS A 38 -3.92 -17.39 6.12
C LYS A 38 -3.61 -18.56 5.20
N GLN A 39 -3.60 -18.32 3.89
CA GLN A 39 -3.33 -19.35 2.86
C GLN A 39 -4.27 -20.56 2.95
N GLY A 40 -5.57 -20.30 3.15
CA GLY A 40 -6.62 -21.30 3.27
C GLY A 40 -6.62 -22.09 4.57
N VAL A 41 -5.75 -21.76 5.53
CA VAL A 41 -5.65 -22.48 6.81
C VAL A 41 -6.16 -21.61 7.95
N VAL A 42 -7.21 -22.09 8.61
CA VAL A 42 -7.76 -21.48 9.83
C VAL A 42 -7.04 -22.04 11.05
N ARG A 43 -6.59 -21.16 11.95
CA ARG A 43 -6.00 -21.52 13.24
C ARG A 43 -6.67 -20.80 14.39
N TYR A 44 -6.93 -21.52 15.47
CA TYR A 44 -7.33 -21.00 16.77
C TYR A 44 -6.17 -21.19 17.74
N ASN A 45 -5.64 -20.09 18.31
CA ASN A 45 -4.45 -20.08 19.16
C ASN A 45 -3.26 -20.84 18.55
N GLY A 46 -3.04 -20.64 17.24
CA GLY A 46 -1.96 -21.28 16.48
C GLY A 46 -2.22 -22.74 16.09
N MET A 47 -3.26 -23.39 16.62
CA MET A 47 -3.64 -24.76 16.26
C MET A 47 -4.60 -24.76 15.08
N ILE A 48 -4.35 -25.62 14.08
CA ILE A 48 -5.26 -25.78 12.93
C ILE A 48 -6.61 -26.30 13.43
N THR A 49 -7.69 -25.68 12.97
CA THR A 49 -9.07 -26.08 13.26
C THR A 49 -9.81 -26.45 11.97
N ALA A 50 -10.84 -27.29 12.09
CA ALA A 50 -11.74 -27.62 10.99
C ALA A 50 -12.87 -26.58 10.81
N GLN A 51 -13.03 -25.67 11.78
CA GLN A 51 -13.98 -24.56 11.69
C GLN A 51 -13.58 -23.59 10.59
N SER A 52 -14.56 -22.97 9.93
CA SER A 52 -14.34 -21.77 9.14
C SER A 52 -13.86 -20.62 10.03
N PHE A 53 -13.22 -19.60 9.44
CA PHE A 53 -12.77 -18.43 10.20
C PHE A 53 -13.90 -17.76 10.98
N PRO A 54 -15.09 -17.48 10.41
CA PRO A 54 -16.17 -16.85 11.16
C PRO A 54 -16.68 -17.72 12.33
N GLU A 55 -16.80 -19.04 12.14
CA GLU A 55 -17.19 -19.96 13.22
C GLU A 55 -16.15 -20.01 14.35
N ALA A 56 -14.86 -19.95 14.01
CA ALA A 56 -13.79 -19.87 14.99
C ALA A 56 -13.81 -18.52 15.74
N VAL A 57 -14.18 -17.41 15.08
CA VAL A 57 -14.40 -16.12 15.75
C VAL A 57 -15.61 -16.18 16.69
N ASP A 58 -16.69 -16.88 16.34
CA ASP A 58 -17.81 -17.12 17.27
C ASP A 58 -17.38 -17.93 18.50
N ALA A 59 -16.47 -18.90 18.34
CA ALA A 59 -15.86 -19.61 19.47
C ALA A 59 -14.98 -18.69 20.34
N LEU A 60 -14.20 -17.79 19.72
CA LEU A 60 -13.39 -16.79 20.43
C LEU A 60 -14.26 -15.82 21.22
N ARG A 61 -15.37 -15.38 20.63
CA ARG A 61 -16.35 -14.47 21.21
C ARG A 61 -17.06 -15.04 22.44
N THR A 62 -17.34 -16.34 22.42
CA THR A 62 -18.12 -17.02 23.46
C THR A 62 -17.25 -17.67 24.55
N GLN A 63 -15.91 -17.53 24.45
CA GLN A 63 -14.98 -17.95 25.48
C GLN A 63 -15.20 -17.14 26.76
N ASP A 64 -15.28 -17.85 27.89
CA ASP A 64 -15.38 -17.27 29.24
C ASP A 64 -14.07 -16.52 29.59
N ASP A 65 -14.18 -15.20 29.75
CA ASP A 65 -13.08 -14.28 30.09
C ASP A 65 -13.59 -13.21 31.06
N PRO A 66 -12.70 -12.55 31.83
CA PRO A 66 -13.07 -11.37 32.58
C PRO A 66 -13.61 -10.31 31.62
N GLN A 67 -14.81 -9.82 31.94
CA GLN A 67 -15.39 -8.71 31.21
C GLN A 67 -14.57 -7.45 31.43
N LEU A 68 -14.56 -6.59 30.41
CA LEU A 68 -14.05 -5.24 30.54
C LEU A 68 -14.80 -4.50 31.67
N PRO A 69 -14.19 -3.47 32.28
CA PRO A 69 -14.90 -2.57 33.17
C PRO A 69 -16.12 -1.94 32.47
N ASP A 70 -16.96 -1.21 33.22
CA ASP A 70 -18.14 -0.50 32.69
C ASP A 70 -17.76 0.69 31.79
N TRP A 71 -17.12 0.37 30.67
CA TRP A 71 -16.74 1.29 29.61
C TRP A 71 -17.96 1.56 28.72
N PRO A 72 -18.07 2.78 28.14
CA PRO A 72 -19.16 3.14 27.24
C PRO A 72 -19.29 2.25 26.00
N ILE A 73 -18.18 1.61 25.60
CA ILE A 73 -18.11 0.58 24.56
C ILE A 73 -17.23 -0.57 25.06
N GLN A 74 -17.43 -1.76 24.50
CA GLN A 74 -16.82 -3.00 25.01
C GLN A 74 -15.97 -3.68 23.93
N PRO A 75 -14.83 -3.10 23.50
CA PRO A 75 -14.03 -3.61 22.38
C PRO A 75 -13.13 -4.80 22.78
N GLU A 76 -13.73 -5.95 23.03
CA GLU A 76 -13.05 -7.15 23.55
C GLU A 76 -12.17 -7.85 22.51
N ILE A 77 -12.63 -7.91 21.26
CA ILE A 77 -11.96 -8.58 20.16
C ILE A 77 -11.68 -7.56 19.06
N LEU A 78 -10.41 -7.46 18.65
CA LEU A 78 -9.96 -6.49 17.65
C LEU A 78 -9.32 -7.22 16.46
N GLY A 79 -9.50 -6.68 15.25
CA GLY A 79 -8.96 -7.33 14.07
C GLY A 79 -9.47 -6.82 12.74
N PHE A 80 -9.30 -7.66 11.72
CA PHE A 80 -9.64 -7.36 10.35
C PHE A 80 -9.94 -8.63 9.54
N VAL A 81 -10.59 -8.44 8.39
CA VAL A 81 -10.83 -9.43 7.35
C VAL A 81 -10.50 -8.78 6.01
N SER A 82 -9.59 -9.36 5.23
CA SER A 82 -9.31 -8.91 3.85
C SER A 82 -10.50 -9.16 2.92
N TYR A 83 -10.51 -8.56 1.74
CA TYR A 83 -11.62 -8.68 0.77
C TYR A 83 -11.90 -10.14 0.36
N GLU A 84 -10.85 -10.93 0.13
CA GLU A 84 -10.94 -12.37 -0.17
C GLU A 84 -11.13 -13.24 1.07
N GLU A 85 -11.30 -12.63 2.25
CA GLU A 85 -11.34 -13.29 3.57
C GLU A 85 -10.04 -14.02 3.94
N ASP A 86 -8.97 -13.85 3.17
CA ASP A 86 -7.63 -14.40 3.39
C ASP A 86 -6.54 -13.42 2.94
N PRO A 87 -5.77 -12.81 3.86
CA PRO A 87 -5.71 -13.13 5.30
C PRO A 87 -6.84 -12.49 6.13
N ALA A 88 -7.13 -13.08 7.29
CA ALA A 88 -8.04 -12.51 8.29
C ALA A 88 -7.56 -12.83 9.71
N ARG A 89 -7.75 -11.92 10.66
CA ARG A 89 -7.32 -12.11 12.05
C ARG A 89 -8.21 -11.34 13.02
N PHE A 90 -8.67 -12.02 14.06
CA PHE A 90 -9.27 -11.41 15.24
C PHE A 90 -8.61 -11.97 16.50
N SER A 91 -8.34 -11.10 17.46
CA SER A 91 -7.66 -11.46 18.70
C SER A 91 -8.29 -10.77 19.91
N ARG A 92 -8.24 -11.44 21.06
CA ARG A 92 -8.35 -10.80 22.38
C ARG A 92 -6.98 -10.33 22.85
N TYR A 93 -6.96 -9.23 23.58
CA TYR A 93 -5.75 -8.52 23.97
C TYR A 93 -5.65 -8.40 25.49
N ASP A 94 -4.47 -8.68 26.04
CA ASP A 94 -4.25 -8.72 27.49
C ASP A 94 -4.15 -7.32 28.09
N GLU A 95 -3.80 -6.33 27.26
CA GLU A 95 -3.78 -4.92 27.61
C GLU A 95 -4.62 -4.12 26.62
N LEU A 96 -5.72 -3.54 27.11
CA LEU A 96 -6.65 -2.71 26.33
C LEU A 96 -6.64 -1.27 26.85
N PHE A 97 -6.74 -0.33 25.92
CA PHE A 97 -6.81 1.09 26.20
C PHE A 97 -8.01 1.71 25.50
N LEU A 98 -8.75 2.55 26.21
CA LEU A 98 -9.82 3.36 25.66
C LEU A 98 -9.54 4.84 25.94
N TYR A 99 -9.29 5.59 24.88
CA TYR A 99 -9.11 7.03 24.97
C TYR A 99 -10.38 7.75 24.56
N ASP A 100 -10.90 8.57 25.45
CA ASP A 100 -12.07 9.41 25.22
C ASP A 100 -11.62 10.82 24.77
N HIS A 101 -11.95 11.17 23.54
CA HIS A 101 -11.57 12.47 22.97
C HIS A 101 -12.34 13.65 23.57
N ASP A 102 -13.49 13.44 24.21
CA ASP A 102 -14.28 14.51 24.80
C ASP A 102 -13.78 14.83 26.22
N THR A 103 -13.62 13.81 27.05
CA THR A 103 -13.17 13.95 28.44
C THR A 103 -11.65 14.04 28.58
N LYS A 104 -10.91 13.63 27.54
CA LYS A 104 -9.44 13.50 27.53
C LYS A 104 -8.93 12.49 28.56
N THR A 105 -9.73 11.47 28.88
CA THR A 105 -9.35 10.37 29.78
C THR A 105 -8.85 9.16 29.00
N LEU A 106 -7.94 8.41 29.63
CA LEU A 106 -7.43 7.14 29.14
C LEU A 106 -7.78 6.07 30.17
N ASP A 107 -8.69 5.19 29.82
CA ASP A 107 -9.02 4.01 30.61
C ASP A 107 -8.17 2.83 30.15
N VAL A 108 -7.73 2.00 31.09
CA VAL A 108 -6.81 0.87 30.84
C VAL A 108 -7.35 -0.38 31.52
N ALA A 109 -7.39 -1.49 30.80
CA ALA A 109 -7.77 -2.81 31.31
C ALA A 109 -6.63 -3.81 31.04
N GLN A 110 -6.31 -4.61 32.06
CA GLN A 110 -5.21 -5.59 32.05
C GLN A 110 -5.72 -6.90 32.68
N PHE A 111 -5.52 -8.04 32.01
CA PHE A 111 -6.18 -9.29 32.41
C PHE A 111 -5.24 -10.36 33.00
N GLY A 112 -3.93 -10.22 32.85
CA GLY A 112 -2.94 -11.14 33.41
C GLY A 112 -2.75 -12.44 32.62
N HIS A 113 -3.16 -12.47 31.35
CA HIS A 113 -3.05 -13.66 30.48
C HIS A 113 -1.66 -13.85 29.89
N THR A 114 -0.86 -12.80 29.78
CA THR A 114 0.49 -12.85 29.22
C THR A 114 1.57 -12.60 30.28
N THR A 115 2.77 -13.09 30.01
CA THR A 115 3.95 -12.88 30.88
C THR A 115 4.77 -11.66 30.50
N ALA A 116 4.33 -10.88 29.52
CA ALA A 116 5.03 -9.69 29.05
C ALA A 116 4.74 -8.50 29.98
N ASP A 117 5.68 -7.54 30.02
CA ASP A 117 5.49 -6.32 30.80
C ASP A 117 4.45 -5.43 30.11
N TYR A 118 3.49 -4.95 30.91
CA TYR A 118 2.51 -3.96 30.45
C TYR A 118 3.14 -2.61 30.16
N TRP A 119 2.60 -1.92 29.16
CA TRP A 119 3.06 -0.59 28.78
C TRP A 119 2.78 0.47 29.84
N LEU A 120 1.66 0.34 30.56
CA LEU A 120 1.34 1.20 31.69
C LEU A 120 1.20 0.37 32.97
N THR A 121 1.66 0.95 34.08
CA THR A 121 1.32 0.46 35.42
C THR A 121 0.74 1.63 36.23
N PRO A 122 -0.05 1.38 37.29
CA PRO A 122 -0.64 2.45 38.11
C PRO A 122 0.38 3.44 38.68
N THR A 123 1.66 3.06 38.78
CA THR A 123 2.76 3.87 39.32
C THR A 123 3.69 4.42 38.25
N SER A 124 3.55 4.02 36.98
CA SER A 124 4.40 4.49 35.89
C SER A 124 4.10 5.96 35.56
N PRO A 125 5.12 6.82 35.41
CA PRO A 125 4.90 8.17 34.87
C PRO A 125 4.37 8.06 33.44
N LEU A 126 3.49 9.01 33.06
CA LEU A 126 3.03 9.09 31.67
C LEU A 126 4.24 9.26 30.74
N PRO A 127 4.37 8.41 29.72
CA PRO A 127 5.61 8.36 28.97
C PRO A 127 5.68 9.53 27.98
N VAL A 128 6.86 10.15 27.87
CA VAL A 128 7.10 11.26 26.95
C VAL A 128 7.08 10.73 25.51
N PRO A 129 6.26 11.30 24.60
CA PRO A 129 6.23 10.85 23.21
C PRO A 129 7.61 10.95 22.57
N LYS A 130 8.08 9.85 21.97
CA LYS A 130 9.28 9.84 21.12
C LYS A 130 8.98 10.66 19.85
N LYS A 131 9.92 11.52 19.45
CA LYS A 131 9.86 12.19 18.16
C LYS A 131 10.03 11.15 17.06
N VAL A 132 9.07 11.08 16.16
CA VAL A 132 9.13 10.20 15.01
C VAL A 132 9.81 10.94 13.85
N PRO A 133 10.75 10.31 13.13
CA PRO A 133 11.32 10.90 11.94
C PRO A 133 10.21 11.19 10.92
N ALA A 134 10.25 12.39 10.34
CA ALA A 134 9.39 12.73 9.23
C ALA A 134 9.67 11.79 8.06
N VAL A 135 8.66 11.52 7.22
CA VAL A 135 8.88 10.82 5.96
C VAL A 135 9.66 11.77 5.05
N SER A 136 10.94 11.47 4.83
CA SER A 136 11.84 12.29 4.00
C SER A 136 12.64 11.48 2.99
N GLN A 137 12.22 10.24 2.75
CA GLN A 137 12.97 9.28 1.95
C GLN A 137 12.41 9.21 0.52
N PRO A 138 13.27 9.06 -0.50
CA PRO A 138 12.80 8.80 -1.86
C PRO A 138 11.93 7.54 -1.88
N ALA A 139 10.95 7.54 -2.78
CA ALA A 139 10.11 6.39 -3.03
C ALA A 139 9.90 6.21 -4.54
N ALA A 140 9.49 5.01 -4.94
CA ALA A 140 9.05 4.72 -6.30
C ALA A 140 7.69 4.06 -6.27
N ILE A 141 6.88 4.36 -7.28
CA ILE A 141 5.55 3.80 -7.46
C ILE A 141 5.45 3.03 -8.77
N PHE A 142 4.87 1.84 -8.68
CA PHE A 142 4.50 1.00 -9.80
C PHE A 142 2.99 0.78 -9.79
N MET A 143 2.43 0.56 -10.98
CA MET A 143 1.02 0.27 -11.18
C MET A 143 0.87 -1.15 -11.71
N ASP A 144 -0.15 -1.87 -11.28
CA ASP A 144 -0.46 -3.20 -11.81
C ASP A 144 -1.07 -3.13 -13.23
N GLN A 145 -1.80 -2.05 -13.55
CA GLN A 145 -2.32 -1.76 -14.90
C GLN A 145 -1.83 -0.42 -15.44
N THR A 146 -1.59 -0.32 -16.74
CA THR A 146 -1.39 0.97 -17.41
C THR A 146 -2.72 1.73 -17.51
N ARG A 147 -2.68 3.02 -17.88
CA ARG A 147 -3.90 3.81 -18.08
C ARG A 147 -4.79 3.18 -19.13
N GLN A 148 -4.21 2.77 -20.26
CA GLN A 148 -4.96 2.12 -21.34
C GLN A 148 -5.59 0.80 -20.90
N ASN A 149 -4.87 -0.01 -20.11
CA ASN A 149 -5.41 -1.27 -19.61
C ASN A 149 -6.57 -1.04 -18.62
N TYR A 150 -6.45 -0.06 -17.72
CA TYR A 150 -7.54 0.27 -16.80
C TYR A 150 -8.78 0.78 -17.55
N MET A 151 -8.59 1.67 -18.54
CA MET A 151 -9.68 2.16 -19.38
C MET A 151 -10.39 1.03 -20.14
N ALA A 152 -9.63 0.09 -20.70
CA ALA A 152 -10.20 -1.09 -21.35
C ALA A 152 -10.97 -2.00 -20.37
N SER A 153 -10.53 -2.09 -19.10
CA SER A 153 -11.27 -2.80 -18.05
C SER A 153 -12.58 -2.10 -17.69
N VAL A 154 -12.62 -0.75 -17.69
CA VAL A 154 -13.86 0.02 -17.52
C VAL A 154 -14.84 -0.27 -18.67
N GLU A 155 -14.37 -0.21 -19.91
CA GLU A 155 -15.19 -0.48 -21.10
C GLU A 155 -15.76 -1.90 -21.07
N LYS A 156 -14.96 -2.92 -20.72
CA LYS A 156 -15.44 -4.29 -20.54
C LYS A 156 -16.46 -4.42 -19.41
N MET A 157 -16.29 -3.72 -18.31
CA MET A 157 -17.28 -3.69 -17.24
C MET A 157 -18.62 -3.12 -17.74
N GLN A 158 -18.60 -2.13 -18.63
CA GLN A 158 -19.79 -1.59 -19.27
C GLN A 158 -20.42 -2.55 -20.28
N GLU A 159 -19.63 -3.38 -20.98
CA GLU A 159 -20.15 -4.47 -21.82
C GLU A 159 -20.97 -5.47 -20.98
N HIS A 160 -20.47 -5.86 -19.80
CA HIS A 160 -21.22 -6.69 -18.85
C HIS A 160 -22.50 -5.99 -18.37
N MET A 161 -22.47 -4.68 -18.13
CA MET A 161 -23.68 -3.92 -17.78
C MET A 161 -24.70 -3.91 -18.93
N ALA A 162 -24.24 -3.74 -20.17
CA ALA A 162 -25.09 -3.80 -21.36
C ALA A 162 -25.73 -5.18 -21.56
N ALA A 163 -25.01 -6.25 -21.19
CA ALA A 163 -25.52 -7.62 -21.19
C ALA A 163 -26.51 -7.90 -20.04
N GLY A 164 -26.59 -7.01 -19.03
CA GLY A 164 -27.46 -7.15 -17.86
C GLY A 164 -26.85 -7.95 -16.71
N ASP A 165 -25.53 -8.18 -16.71
CA ASP A 165 -24.86 -8.95 -15.66
C ASP A 165 -24.78 -8.17 -14.34
N LEU A 166 -24.65 -6.84 -14.40
CA LEU A 166 -24.63 -5.92 -13.26
C LEU A 166 -25.09 -4.52 -13.67
N TYR A 167 -25.41 -3.67 -12.69
CA TYR A 167 -25.80 -2.26 -12.87
C TYR A 167 -24.69 -1.27 -12.51
N VAL A 168 -23.90 -1.64 -11.50
CA VAL A 168 -22.78 -0.85 -10.97
C VAL A 168 -21.72 -1.83 -10.46
N GLY A 169 -20.46 -1.55 -10.75
CA GLY A 169 -19.31 -2.35 -10.28
C GLY A 169 -18.19 -1.43 -9.82
N ASN A 170 -17.49 -1.79 -8.76
CA ASN A 170 -16.39 -1.00 -8.22
C ASN A 170 -15.08 -1.58 -8.74
N LEU A 171 -14.49 -0.96 -9.76
CA LEU A 171 -13.22 -1.41 -10.35
C LEU A 171 -12.05 -0.80 -9.59
N THR A 172 -11.05 -1.62 -9.26
CA THR A 172 -9.88 -1.19 -8.51
C THR A 172 -8.58 -1.31 -9.30
N GLN A 173 -7.60 -0.56 -8.82
CA GLN A 173 -6.22 -0.51 -9.27
C GLN A 173 -5.34 -0.60 -8.03
N GLN A 174 -4.17 -1.22 -8.18
CA GLN A 174 -3.21 -1.25 -7.08
C GLN A 174 -1.87 -0.64 -7.45
N PHE A 175 -1.27 0.00 -6.45
CA PHE A 175 0.06 0.56 -6.52
C PHE A 175 1.00 -0.16 -5.57
N ASP A 176 2.20 -0.45 -6.04
CA ASP A 176 3.31 -0.88 -5.20
C ASP A 176 4.27 0.30 -5.01
N ILE A 177 4.44 0.71 -3.76
CA ILE A 177 5.27 1.83 -3.35
C ILE A 177 6.50 1.29 -2.62
N LEU A 178 7.65 1.41 -3.26
CA LEU A 178 8.94 1.10 -2.64
C LEU A 178 9.40 2.31 -1.84
N SER A 179 9.61 2.13 -0.54
CA SER A 179 10.06 3.19 0.36
C SER A 179 10.72 2.59 1.60
N ASP A 180 11.75 3.27 2.11
CA ASP A 180 12.39 2.95 3.39
C ASP A 180 11.68 3.61 4.59
N ALA A 181 10.59 4.33 4.34
CA ALA A 181 9.78 4.94 5.37
C ALA A 181 9.27 3.88 6.34
N GLN A 182 9.38 4.14 7.65
CA GLN A 182 8.87 3.24 8.67
C GLN A 182 7.34 3.35 8.78
N PRO A 183 6.60 2.24 8.95
CA PRO A 183 5.14 2.25 8.96
C PRO A 183 4.54 3.27 9.94
N ILE A 184 5.13 3.38 11.14
CA ILE A 184 4.65 4.31 12.16
C ILE A 184 4.83 5.79 11.76
N SER A 185 5.90 6.11 11.02
CA SER A 185 6.12 7.45 10.45
C SER A 185 5.08 7.75 9.38
N VAL A 186 4.76 6.77 8.53
CA VAL A 186 3.73 6.89 7.49
C VAL A 186 2.35 7.11 8.10
N PHE A 187 1.98 6.34 9.14
CA PHE A 187 0.70 6.51 9.85
C PHE A 187 0.54 7.92 10.43
N GLN A 188 1.55 8.43 11.13
CA GLN A 188 1.48 9.76 11.72
C GLN A 188 1.38 10.87 10.67
N ALA A 189 2.18 10.77 9.60
CA ALA A 189 2.11 11.71 8.50
C ALA A 189 0.72 11.68 7.85
N LEU A 190 0.17 10.48 7.60
CA LEU A 190 -1.13 10.31 6.99
C LEU A 190 -2.27 10.87 7.83
N VAL A 191 -2.30 10.57 9.14
CA VAL A 191 -3.31 11.11 10.07
C VAL A 191 -3.26 12.64 10.11
N ALA A 192 -2.07 13.24 10.02
CA ALA A 192 -1.92 14.70 10.03
C ALA A 192 -2.45 15.37 8.75
N ILE A 193 -2.27 14.76 7.58
CA ILE A 193 -2.67 15.36 6.29
C ILE A 193 -4.08 14.96 5.85
N ASN A 194 -4.56 13.80 6.30
CA ASN A 194 -5.83 13.20 5.92
C ASN A 194 -6.51 12.64 7.17
N PRO A 195 -7.03 13.52 8.05
CA PRO A 195 -7.76 13.09 9.23
C PRO A 195 -9.04 12.36 8.82
N ALA A 196 -9.37 11.31 9.56
CA ALA A 196 -10.48 10.44 9.28
C ALA A 196 -11.12 9.86 10.56
N PRO A 197 -12.44 9.55 10.52
CA PRO A 197 -13.17 8.95 11.64
C PRO A 197 -12.70 7.52 11.97
N PHE A 198 -12.23 6.76 10.98
CA PHE A 198 -11.81 5.36 11.13
C PHE A 198 -10.36 5.17 10.69
N ALA A 199 -9.46 6.01 11.21
CA ALA A 199 -8.03 5.79 11.04
C ALA A 199 -7.60 4.55 11.84
N SER A 200 -6.59 3.82 11.37
CA SER A 200 -6.08 2.67 12.11
C SER A 200 -4.62 2.37 11.82
N PHE A 201 -4.00 1.68 12.77
CA PHE A 201 -2.68 1.12 12.64
C PHE A 201 -2.69 -0.30 13.24
N LEU A 202 -2.64 -1.32 12.39
CA LEU A 202 -2.66 -2.72 12.80
C LEU A 202 -1.31 -3.35 12.43
N GLN A 203 -0.61 -3.93 13.38
CA GLN A 203 0.73 -4.47 13.17
C GLN A 203 0.78 -5.93 13.63
N TYR A 204 1.28 -6.79 12.74
CA TYR A 204 1.40 -8.22 12.91
C TYR A 204 2.79 -8.68 12.45
N PRO A 205 3.82 -8.57 13.30
CA PRO A 205 5.21 -8.90 12.95
C PRO A 205 5.38 -10.36 12.54
N ASP A 206 4.60 -11.27 13.12
CA ASP A 206 4.56 -12.69 12.77
C ASP A 206 4.12 -12.92 11.31
N TRP A 207 3.41 -11.96 10.73
CA TRP A 207 3.00 -11.97 9.32
C TRP A 207 3.81 -11.04 8.43
N GLN A 208 4.79 -10.33 9.00
CA GLN A 208 5.50 -9.20 8.37
C GLN A 208 4.51 -8.18 7.79
N MET A 209 3.39 -7.96 8.46
CA MET A 209 2.29 -7.18 7.89
C MET A 209 1.92 -6.01 8.80
N THR A 210 1.83 -4.80 8.22
CA THR A 210 1.29 -3.62 8.89
C THR A 210 0.24 -2.95 8.02
N GLN A 211 -0.92 -2.62 8.58
CA GLN A 211 -2.00 -1.89 7.91
C GLN A 211 -2.06 -0.47 8.46
N ILE A 212 -2.16 0.50 7.56
CA ILE A 212 -2.23 1.92 7.89
C ILE A 212 -3.45 2.49 7.17
N SER A 213 -4.50 2.80 7.91
CA SER A 213 -5.77 3.25 7.34
C SER A 213 -6.09 4.69 7.71
N SER A 214 -6.70 5.41 6.77
CA SER A 214 -7.40 6.68 6.97
C SER A 214 -8.80 6.56 6.34
N SER A 215 -9.53 5.51 6.77
CA SER A 215 -10.86 5.22 6.24
C SER A 215 -11.91 6.20 6.76
N VAL A 216 -12.83 6.56 5.88
CA VAL A 216 -13.93 7.50 6.16
C VAL A 216 -15.29 6.82 6.19
N GLU A 217 -15.36 5.52 5.90
CA GLU A 217 -16.62 4.82 5.69
C GLU A 217 -16.81 3.70 6.71
N ARG A 218 -17.80 3.89 7.59
CA ARG A 218 -18.31 2.84 8.47
C ARG A 218 -18.98 1.79 7.60
N PHE A 219 -18.55 0.54 7.75
CA PHE A 219 -19.23 -0.59 7.13
C PHE A 219 -20.55 -0.82 7.87
N VAL A 220 -20.48 -1.03 9.18
CA VAL A 220 -21.64 -1.31 10.03
C VAL A 220 -21.24 -1.18 11.50
N ALA A 221 -22.15 -0.63 12.30
CA ALA A 221 -22.10 -0.67 13.75
C ALA A 221 -23.33 -1.40 14.28
N ILE A 222 -23.16 -2.21 15.30
CA ILE A 222 -24.23 -2.85 16.07
C ILE A 222 -23.99 -2.52 17.54
N GLN A 223 -25.00 -1.97 18.19
CA GLN A 223 -24.98 -1.71 19.63
C GLN A 223 -26.35 -2.02 20.21
N ASP A 224 -26.41 -2.86 21.25
CA ASP A 224 -27.67 -3.29 21.88
C ASP A 224 -28.67 -3.83 20.83
N ARG A 225 -28.14 -4.64 19.91
CA ARG A 225 -28.84 -5.17 18.73
C ARG A 225 -29.37 -4.12 17.74
N GLN A 226 -29.08 -2.83 17.91
CA GLN A 226 -29.41 -1.81 16.92
C GLN A 226 -28.29 -1.73 15.89
N LEU A 227 -28.59 -2.09 14.65
CA LEU A 227 -27.67 -1.96 13.53
C LEU A 227 -27.83 -0.59 12.89
N ILE A 228 -26.69 0.03 12.56
CA ILE A 228 -26.62 1.23 11.73
C ILE A 228 -25.54 1.03 10.67
N THR A 229 -25.88 1.33 9.41
CA THR A 229 -24.92 1.52 8.32
C THR A 229 -25.21 2.81 7.58
N LYS A 230 -24.14 3.46 7.10
CA LYS A 230 -24.17 4.79 6.49
C LYS A 230 -23.39 4.79 5.18
N PRO A 231 -23.92 4.21 4.09
CA PRO A 231 -23.31 4.35 2.77
C PRO A 231 -23.13 5.82 2.39
N ILE A 232 -21.99 6.11 1.78
CA ILE A 232 -21.58 7.45 1.36
C ILE A 232 -21.36 7.47 -0.15
N LYS A 233 -21.92 8.47 -0.84
CA LYS A 233 -21.57 8.81 -2.23
C LYS A 233 -21.60 10.32 -2.41
N GLY A 234 -20.84 10.83 -3.37
CA GLY A 234 -20.66 12.27 -3.54
C GLY A 234 -19.92 12.91 -2.38
N THR A 235 -18.83 13.61 -2.69
CA THR A 235 -18.07 14.39 -1.70
C THR A 235 -17.66 15.67 -2.34
N ILE A 236 -17.96 16.79 -1.70
CA ILE A 236 -17.54 18.11 -2.15
C ILE A 236 -16.81 18.83 -1.02
N ALA A 237 -15.76 19.56 -1.35
CA ALA A 237 -15.03 20.36 -0.38
C ALA A 237 -15.94 21.42 0.28
N ARG A 238 -15.58 21.85 1.49
CA ARG A 238 -16.20 23.03 2.12
C ARG A 238 -15.86 24.29 1.36
N GLY A 239 -16.77 25.26 1.43
CA GLY A 239 -16.58 26.57 0.84
C GLY A 239 -15.56 27.36 1.63
N ARG A 240 -14.79 28.19 0.93
CA ARG A 240 -13.89 29.16 1.56
C ARG A 240 -14.65 30.23 2.35
N ASP A 241 -15.94 30.42 2.04
CA ASP A 241 -16.86 31.36 2.65
C ASP A 241 -18.29 30.77 2.67
N ALA A 242 -19.20 31.36 3.45
CA ALA A 242 -20.56 30.82 3.62
C ALA A 242 -21.37 30.73 2.31
N GLN A 243 -21.11 31.64 1.36
CA GLN A 243 -21.82 31.67 0.08
C GLN A 243 -21.37 30.51 -0.81
N THR A 244 -20.05 30.34 -0.98
CA THR A 244 -19.47 29.22 -1.73
C THR A 244 -19.79 27.88 -1.08
N ASP A 245 -19.84 27.81 0.26
CA ASP A 245 -20.18 26.60 1.01
C ASP A 245 -21.63 26.17 0.74
N ALA A 246 -22.56 27.13 0.74
CA ALA A 246 -23.96 26.88 0.39
C ALA A 246 -24.13 26.47 -1.08
N GLN A 247 -23.37 27.08 -2.00
CA GLN A 247 -23.38 26.71 -3.42
C GLN A 247 -22.86 25.29 -3.65
N GLN A 248 -21.73 24.92 -3.05
CA GLN A 248 -21.18 23.57 -3.13
C GLN A 248 -22.12 22.54 -2.51
N LYS A 249 -22.73 22.86 -1.36
CA LYS A 249 -23.74 22.00 -0.75
C LYS A 249 -24.95 21.80 -1.67
N ALA A 250 -25.45 22.87 -2.30
CA ALA A 250 -26.53 22.78 -3.26
C ALA A 250 -26.13 22.00 -4.52
N GLN A 251 -24.89 22.14 -4.99
CA GLN A 251 -24.36 21.37 -6.12
C GLN A 251 -24.36 19.87 -5.81
N LEU A 252 -23.89 19.48 -4.62
CA LEU A 252 -23.88 18.08 -4.19
C LEU A 252 -25.31 17.51 -4.11
N ILE A 253 -26.27 18.25 -3.53
CA ILE A 253 -27.67 17.82 -3.43
C ILE A 253 -28.30 17.58 -4.81
N ASN A 254 -27.95 18.41 -5.80
CA ASN A 254 -28.52 18.35 -7.14
C ASN A 254 -27.70 17.46 -8.10
N ASN A 255 -26.68 16.74 -7.61
CA ASN A 255 -25.91 15.83 -8.45
C ASN A 255 -26.68 14.51 -8.64
N HIS A 256 -27.33 14.39 -9.80
CA HIS A 256 -28.10 13.19 -10.16
C HIS A 256 -27.26 11.91 -10.24
N LYS A 257 -25.97 12.01 -10.64
CA LYS A 257 -25.06 10.86 -10.68
C LYS A 257 -24.84 10.31 -9.27
N ASP A 258 -24.39 11.17 -8.35
CA ASP A 258 -24.11 10.78 -6.96
C ASP A 258 -25.36 10.23 -6.26
N SER A 259 -26.53 10.82 -6.50
CA SER A 259 -27.80 10.35 -5.92
C SER A 259 -28.22 8.99 -6.47
N ALA A 260 -28.05 8.74 -7.77
CA ALA A 260 -28.35 7.46 -8.39
C ALA A 260 -27.42 6.35 -7.88
N GLU A 261 -26.12 6.61 -7.79
CA GLU A 261 -25.15 5.68 -7.19
C GLU A 261 -25.49 5.38 -5.73
N LEU A 262 -25.85 6.42 -4.95
CA LEU A 262 -26.24 6.24 -3.56
C LEU A 262 -27.50 5.39 -3.43
N LEU A 263 -28.47 5.55 -4.32
CA LEU A 263 -29.68 4.74 -4.35
C LEU A 263 -29.36 3.26 -4.58
N MET A 264 -28.51 2.97 -5.56
CA MET A 264 -28.09 1.60 -5.86
C MET A 264 -27.39 0.94 -4.67
N VAL A 265 -26.42 1.63 -4.05
CA VAL A 265 -25.73 1.13 -2.85
C VAL A 265 -26.68 0.99 -1.67
N THR A 266 -27.59 1.94 -1.49
CA THR A 266 -28.62 1.87 -0.44
C THR A 266 -29.46 0.62 -0.61
N ASP A 267 -29.92 0.31 -1.82
CA ASP A 267 -30.78 -0.85 -2.04
C ASP A 267 -30.04 -2.17 -1.80
N LEU A 268 -28.79 -2.25 -2.24
CA LEU A 268 -27.92 -3.40 -1.96
C LEU A 268 -27.76 -3.62 -0.44
N LEU A 269 -27.43 -2.56 0.30
CA LEU A 269 -27.25 -2.66 1.74
C LEU A 269 -28.56 -2.96 2.47
N ARG A 270 -29.71 -2.46 2.00
CA ARG A 270 -31.02 -2.83 2.57
C ARG A 270 -31.26 -4.33 2.45
N ASN A 271 -30.95 -4.93 1.29
CA ASN A 271 -31.08 -6.37 1.10
C ASN A 271 -30.15 -7.16 2.02
N ASP A 272 -28.90 -6.72 2.19
CA ASP A 272 -27.95 -7.40 3.07
C ASP A 272 -28.36 -7.30 4.54
N VAL A 273 -28.69 -6.09 5.00
CA VAL A 273 -29.16 -5.82 6.36
C VAL A 273 -30.43 -6.61 6.67
N ALA A 274 -31.38 -6.70 5.73
CA ALA A 274 -32.63 -7.43 5.93
C ALA A 274 -32.42 -8.91 6.28
N ARG A 275 -31.34 -9.55 5.82
CA ARG A 275 -31.06 -10.98 6.07
C ARG A 275 -30.72 -11.28 7.54
N ILE A 276 -30.17 -10.31 8.25
CA ILE A 276 -29.74 -10.42 9.65
C ILE A 276 -30.65 -9.63 10.62
N SER A 277 -31.67 -8.96 10.08
CA SER A 277 -32.59 -8.14 10.85
C SER A 277 -33.84 -8.91 11.26
N GLU A 278 -34.48 -8.48 12.34
CA GLU A 278 -35.85 -8.86 12.66
C GLU A 278 -36.82 -8.27 11.61
N PRO A 279 -37.85 -9.03 11.19
CA PRO A 279 -38.84 -8.56 10.23
C PRO A 279 -39.44 -7.21 10.63
N LEU A 280 -39.65 -6.34 9.63
CA LEU A 280 -40.31 -5.03 9.78
C LEU A 280 -39.57 -3.99 10.65
N THR A 281 -38.33 -4.26 11.08
CA THR A 281 -37.53 -3.29 11.85
C THR A 281 -36.62 -2.41 10.98
N LEU A 282 -36.39 -2.81 9.72
CA LEU A 282 -35.52 -2.09 8.80
C LEU A 282 -36.16 -0.75 8.38
N THR A 283 -35.41 0.33 8.54
CA THR A 283 -35.79 1.70 8.18
C THR A 283 -34.69 2.41 7.41
N VAL A 284 -35.09 3.34 6.54
CA VAL A 284 -34.21 4.27 5.84
C VAL A 284 -34.65 5.67 6.23
N ASP A 285 -34.14 6.17 7.35
CA ASP A 285 -34.63 7.40 7.98
C ASP A 285 -34.37 8.66 7.13
N LYS A 286 -33.22 8.68 6.45
CA LYS A 286 -32.74 9.82 5.67
C LYS A 286 -32.02 9.31 4.43
N PHE A 287 -32.69 9.36 3.29
CA PHE A 287 -32.07 9.09 2.00
C PHE A 287 -31.33 10.32 1.48
N ALA A 288 -30.08 10.15 1.04
CA ALA A 288 -29.26 11.18 0.40
C ALA A 288 -29.23 12.51 1.18
N ALA A 289 -29.06 12.44 2.50
CA ALA A 289 -28.92 13.62 3.34
C ALA A 289 -27.48 14.13 3.31
N VAL A 290 -27.30 15.46 3.29
CA VAL A 290 -25.96 16.04 3.41
C VAL A 290 -25.52 16.03 4.88
N GLU A 291 -24.45 15.29 5.18
CA GLU A 291 -23.69 15.43 6.41
C GLU A 291 -22.50 16.38 6.17
N THR A 292 -22.32 17.35 7.07
CA THR A 292 -21.28 18.38 6.96
C THR A 292 -20.16 18.08 7.95
N PHE A 293 -18.94 17.96 7.42
CA PHE A 293 -17.71 17.75 8.16
C PHE A 293 -16.82 19.00 8.13
N ALA A 294 -15.68 18.94 8.84
CA ALA A 294 -14.75 20.06 8.94
C ALA A 294 -14.23 20.54 7.57
N HIS A 295 -13.98 19.61 6.64
CA HIS A 295 -13.35 19.90 5.33
C HIS A 295 -14.19 19.50 4.11
N VAL A 296 -15.25 18.71 4.29
CA VAL A 296 -16.12 18.27 3.19
C VAL A 296 -17.61 18.24 3.58
N HIS A 297 -18.49 18.24 2.58
CA HIS A 297 -19.87 17.76 2.66
C HIS A 297 -19.97 16.42 1.95
N GLN A 298 -20.83 15.52 2.45
CA GLN A 298 -21.04 14.19 1.88
C GLN A 298 -22.53 13.85 1.80
N LEU A 299 -22.97 13.13 0.75
CA LEU A 299 -24.31 12.53 0.76
C LEU A 299 -24.25 11.19 1.47
N VAL A 300 -25.11 11.05 2.47
CA VAL A 300 -25.17 9.89 3.34
C VAL A 300 -26.61 9.40 3.37
N THR A 301 -26.80 8.09 3.26
CA THR A 301 -28.06 7.45 3.59
C THR A 301 -27.90 6.69 4.90
N THR A 302 -28.81 6.87 5.86
CA THR A 302 -28.78 6.10 7.12
C THR A 302 -29.77 4.95 7.03
N ILE A 303 -29.26 3.72 7.15
CA ILE A 303 -30.06 2.49 7.24
C ILE A 303 -29.96 1.97 8.67
N LYS A 304 -31.10 1.64 9.27
CA LYS A 304 -31.17 1.07 10.61
C LYS A 304 -32.01 -0.19 10.65
N SER A 305 -31.74 -1.06 11.60
CA SER A 305 -32.60 -2.20 11.92
C SER A 305 -32.33 -2.74 13.32
N GLN A 306 -33.18 -3.65 13.78
CA GLN A 306 -32.91 -4.47 14.95
C GLN A 306 -32.37 -5.82 14.45
N VAL A 307 -31.18 -6.25 14.87
CA VAL A 307 -30.66 -7.57 14.50
C VAL A 307 -31.33 -8.69 15.30
N LYS A 308 -31.29 -9.91 14.75
CA LYS A 308 -31.77 -11.11 15.43
C LYS A 308 -31.11 -11.28 16.80
N PRO A 309 -31.83 -11.74 17.84
CA PRO A 309 -31.28 -11.91 19.19
C PRO A 309 -30.08 -12.87 19.26
N ASP A 310 -30.03 -13.85 18.37
CA ASP A 310 -29.06 -14.94 18.31
C ASP A 310 -28.08 -14.81 17.13
N LEU A 311 -27.95 -13.60 16.56
CA LEU A 311 -27.05 -13.33 15.44
C LEU A 311 -25.63 -13.82 15.77
N THR A 312 -25.06 -14.65 14.90
CA THR A 312 -23.66 -15.08 14.98
C THR A 312 -22.76 -14.23 14.07
N PHE A 313 -21.45 -14.23 14.34
CA PHE A 313 -20.48 -13.59 13.45
C PHE A 313 -20.43 -14.29 12.09
N ALA A 314 -20.59 -15.62 12.05
CA ALA A 314 -20.72 -16.37 10.81
C ALA A 314 -21.91 -15.96 9.94
N GLU A 315 -23.09 -15.77 10.54
CA GLU A 315 -24.26 -15.26 9.81
C GLU A 315 -24.06 -13.82 9.34
N PHE A 316 -23.46 -12.97 10.19
CA PHE A 316 -23.10 -11.61 9.83
C PHE A 316 -22.19 -11.57 8.59
N MET A 317 -21.09 -12.34 8.60
CA MET A 317 -20.15 -12.42 7.49
C MET A 317 -20.83 -12.89 6.21
N THR A 318 -21.63 -13.96 6.29
CA THR A 318 -22.33 -14.54 5.15
C THR A 318 -23.32 -13.56 4.49
N ALA A 319 -23.98 -12.72 5.30
CA ALA A 319 -25.00 -11.80 4.82
C ALA A 319 -24.42 -10.46 4.32
N MET A 320 -23.46 -9.90 5.07
CA MET A 320 -23.03 -8.51 4.91
C MET A 320 -21.75 -8.38 4.10
N PHE A 321 -20.82 -9.34 4.20
CA PHE A 321 -19.48 -9.22 3.63
C PHE A 321 -19.38 -9.87 2.23
N PRO A 322 -18.55 -9.33 1.31
CA PRO A 322 -17.87 -8.03 1.37
C PRO A 322 -18.85 -6.85 1.24
N GLY A 323 -18.36 -5.66 1.61
CA GLY A 323 -19.15 -4.44 1.64
C GLY A 323 -19.82 -4.11 0.30
N GLY A 324 -21.10 -3.76 0.33
CA GLY A 324 -21.85 -3.46 -0.89
C GLY A 324 -21.32 -2.24 -1.66
N SER A 325 -20.83 -1.22 -0.95
CA SER A 325 -20.32 0.02 -1.53
C SER A 325 -19.00 -0.12 -2.29
N ILE A 326 -18.27 -1.23 -2.07
CA ILE A 326 -16.97 -1.53 -2.67
C ILE A 326 -17.01 -2.75 -3.61
N THR A 327 -18.18 -3.32 -3.84
CA THR A 327 -18.39 -4.41 -4.80
C THR A 327 -19.20 -3.93 -5.99
N GLY A 328 -20.51 -4.02 -5.94
CA GLY A 328 -21.40 -3.75 -7.05
C GLY A 328 -22.74 -4.44 -6.89
N THR A 329 -23.66 -4.16 -7.80
CA THR A 329 -25.03 -4.69 -7.73
C THR A 329 -25.41 -5.35 -9.05
N PRO A 330 -25.87 -6.61 -9.05
CA PRO A 330 -25.98 -7.55 -7.92
C PRO A 330 -24.61 -8.06 -7.42
N LYS A 331 -24.44 -8.19 -6.08
CA LYS A 331 -23.13 -8.46 -5.43
C LYS A 331 -22.34 -9.61 -6.03
N ARG A 332 -22.94 -10.81 -6.11
CA ARG A 332 -22.23 -12.02 -6.59
C ARG A 332 -21.78 -11.92 -8.05
N SER A 333 -22.63 -11.34 -8.90
CA SER A 333 -22.30 -11.14 -10.32
C SER A 333 -21.17 -10.11 -10.47
N ALA A 334 -21.29 -8.98 -9.76
CA ALA A 334 -20.25 -7.96 -9.74
C ALA A 334 -18.90 -8.52 -9.24
N GLN A 335 -18.88 -9.35 -8.20
CA GLN A 335 -17.65 -9.99 -7.72
C GLN A 335 -17.00 -10.89 -8.78
N ALA A 336 -17.79 -11.64 -9.56
CA ALA A 336 -17.26 -12.48 -10.64
C ALA A 336 -16.64 -11.65 -11.76
N VAL A 337 -17.32 -10.58 -12.19
CA VAL A 337 -16.82 -9.64 -13.20
C VAL A 337 -15.56 -8.92 -12.70
N ILE A 338 -15.54 -8.47 -11.45
CA ILE A 338 -14.37 -7.86 -10.81
C ILE A 338 -13.17 -8.82 -10.84
N ALA A 339 -13.38 -10.09 -10.47
CA ALA A 339 -12.32 -11.10 -10.47
C ALA A 339 -11.77 -11.41 -11.87
N GLU A 340 -12.57 -11.22 -12.92
CA GLU A 340 -12.12 -11.33 -14.32
C GLU A 340 -11.27 -10.13 -14.76
N LEU A 341 -11.67 -8.91 -14.35
CA LEU A 341 -11.09 -7.67 -14.86
C LEU A 341 -9.86 -7.20 -14.09
N GLU A 342 -9.80 -7.44 -12.78
CA GLU A 342 -8.68 -7.03 -11.92
C GLU A 342 -7.46 -7.94 -12.09
N LYS A 343 -6.24 -7.38 -12.04
CA LYS A 343 -5.01 -8.13 -12.27
C LYS A 343 -4.56 -9.00 -11.09
N ARG A 344 -5.02 -8.68 -9.89
CA ARG A 344 -4.64 -9.37 -8.66
C ARG A 344 -5.71 -9.22 -7.57
N PRO A 345 -5.74 -10.13 -6.58
CA PRO A 345 -6.58 -10.00 -5.39
C PRO A 345 -6.39 -8.66 -4.67
N ARG A 346 -7.44 -8.11 -4.08
CA ARG A 346 -7.43 -6.82 -3.37
C ARG A 346 -6.73 -6.89 -2.01
N GLY A 347 -6.74 -8.06 -1.39
CA GLY A 347 -6.14 -8.26 -0.07
C GLY A 347 -6.80 -7.36 0.97
N ILE A 348 -6.00 -6.64 1.75
CA ILE A 348 -6.50 -5.74 2.80
C ILE A 348 -7.46 -4.69 2.24
N TYR A 349 -7.20 -4.19 1.02
CA TYR A 349 -8.00 -3.14 0.43
C TYR A 349 -9.44 -3.62 0.21
N THR A 350 -10.41 -2.79 0.60
CA THR A 350 -11.86 -3.08 0.57
C THR A 350 -12.32 -4.25 1.45
N GLY A 351 -11.44 -4.77 2.32
CA GLY A 351 -11.83 -5.61 3.45
C GLY A 351 -12.56 -4.82 4.55
N MET A 352 -12.61 -5.38 5.76
CA MET A 352 -13.13 -4.69 6.95
C MET A 352 -12.17 -4.81 8.13
N GLN A 353 -12.27 -3.86 9.06
CA GLN A 353 -11.48 -3.84 10.29
C GLN A 353 -12.26 -3.13 11.38
N GLY A 354 -11.99 -3.47 12.64
CA GLY A 354 -12.71 -2.91 13.77
C GLY A 354 -12.68 -3.80 15.00
N TRP A 355 -13.75 -3.75 15.79
CA TRP A 355 -13.91 -4.52 17.01
C TRP A 355 -15.28 -5.19 17.10
N LEU A 356 -15.35 -6.26 17.89
CA LEU A 356 -16.58 -6.93 18.30
C LEU A 356 -16.48 -7.46 19.74
N ASN A 357 -17.60 -7.81 20.34
CA ASN A 357 -17.67 -8.32 21.71
C ASN A 357 -18.52 -9.59 21.86
N GLN A 358 -18.56 -10.15 23.06
CA GLN A 358 -19.38 -11.32 23.40
C GLN A 358 -20.86 -11.17 23.01
N ALA A 359 -21.43 -9.96 23.11
CA ALA A 359 -22.84 -9.68 22.83
C ALA A 359 -23.16 -9.42 21.34
N MET A 360 -22.18 -9.55 20.44
CA MET A 360 -22.29 -9.18 19.02
C MET A 360 -22.56 -7.69 18.77
N ASP A 361 -22.20 -6.83 19.72
CA ASP A 361 -21.91 -5.45 19.39
C ASP A 361 -20.60 -5.39 18.61
N LEU A 362 -20.55 -4.51 17.63
CA LEU A 362 -19.39 -4.30 16.78
C LEU A 362 -19.39 -2.90 16.18
N ASP A 363 -18.20 -2.43 15.80
CA ASP A 363 -18.05 -1.28 14.91
C ASP A 363 -16.94 -1.60 13.92
N MET A 364 -17.32 -1.73 12.65
CA MET A 364 -16.44 -2.08 11.55
C MET A 364 -16.43 -0.98 10.50
N ASN A 365 -15.25 -0.65 9.98
CA ASN A 365 -15.09 0.22 8.82
C ASN A 365 -14.63 -0.57 7.61
N ILE A 366 -14.96 -0.08 6.41
CA ILE A 366 -14.38 -0.62 5.18
C ILE A 366 -12.90 -0.19 5.12
N ALA A 367 -12.00 -1.11 4.77
CA ALA A 367 -10.57 -0.85 4.59
C ALA A 367 -10.29 -0.17 3.23
N ILE A 368 -10.84 1.04 3.05
CA ILE A 368 -10.46 1.98 1.99
C ILE A 368 -9.49 3.00 2.52
N ARG A 369 -8.75 3.66 1.62
CA ARG A 369 -7.74 4.66 2.02
C ARG A 369 -6.72 4.02 2.98
N THR A 370 -6.27 2.82 2.61
CA THR A 370 -5.48 1.92 3.45
C THR A 370 -4.23 1.47 2.70
N LEU A 371 -3.08 1.58 3.38
CA LEU A 371 -1.82 0.98 2.95
C LEU A 371 -1.62 -0.34 3.67
N ALA A 372 -1.12 -1.36 2.96
CA ALA A 372 -0.57 -2.57 3.56
C ALA A 372 0.94 -2.61 3.33
N TYR A 373 1.72 -2.86 4.36
CA TYR A 373 3.18 -3.00 4.30
C TYR A 373 3.56 -4.43 4.63
N ASP A 374 4.34 -5.08 3.76
CA ASP A 374 4.73 -6.48 3.88
C ASP A 374 6.17 -6.71 4.36
N GLY A 375 6.83 -5.65 4.85
CA GLY A 375 8.25 -5.68 5.21
C GLY A 375 9.18 -5.27 4.06
N HIS A 376 8.68 -5.19 2.82
CA HIS A 376 9.46 -4.83 1.63
C HIS A 376 8.89 -3.62 0.90
N HIS A 377 7.57 -3.55 0.71
CA HIS A 377 6.91 -2.44 0.04
C HIS A 377 5.54 -2.14 0.64
N TYR A 378 5.05 -0.93 0.35
CA TYR A 378 3.69 -0.53 0.66
C TYR A 378 2.79 -0.82 -0.54
N GLN A 379 1.62 -1.39 -0.30
CA GLN A 379 0.58 -1.61 -1.28
C GLN A 379 -0.55 -0.63 -1.01
N LEU A 380 -0.99 0.07 -2.05
CA LEU A 380 -2.12 0.99 -2.00
C LEU A 380 -3.17 0.55 -3.02
N GLY A 381 -4.36 0.17 -2.55
CA GLY A 381 -5.51 -0.02 -3.42
C GLY A 381 -6.32 1.27 -3.57
N VAL A 382 -6.79 1.53 -4.79
CA VAL A 382 -7.75 2.60 -5.10
C VAL A 382 -8.81 2.08 -6.05
N GLY A 383 -9.97 2.71 -6.08
CA GLY A 383 -11.03 2.32 -7.00
C GLY A 383 -12.17 3.32 -7.03
N GLY A 384 -13.10 3.06 -7.94
CA GLY A 384 -14.28 3.88 -8.19
C GLY A 384 -15.46 3.02 -8.64
N GLY A 385 -16.66 3.55 -8.41
CA GLY A 385 -17.89 2.93 -8.90
C GLY A 385 -18.04 3.25 -10.39
N VAL A 386 -17.99 2.23 -11.22
CA VAL A 386 -18.26 2.31 -12.65
C VAL A 386 -19.76 2.08 -12.87
N THR A 387 -20.35 2.95 -13.67
CA THR A 387 -21.72 2.83 -14.18
C THR A 387 -21.71 2.73 -15.69
N TYR A 388 -22.86 2.43 -16.29
CA TYR A 388 -22.99 2.39 -17.75
C TYR A 388 -22.64 3.74 -18.42
N GLU A 389 -22.83 4.86 -17.71
CA GLU A 389 -22.56 6.21 -18.22
C GLU A 389 -21.16 6.73 -17.84
N SER A 390 -20.32 5.91 -17.17
CA SER A 390 -18.97 6.30 -16.78
C SER A 390 -18.08 6.57 -18.01
N ASP A 391 -17.23 7.59 -17.92
CA ASP A 391 -16.17 7.84 -18.90
C ASP A 391 -14.88 7.20 -18.41
N ALA A 392 -14.30 6.29 -19.21
CA ALA A 392 -13.16 5.49 -18.78
C ALA A 392 -11.92 6.34 -18.42
N ALA A 393 -11.70 7.46 -19.11
CA ALA A 393 -10.59 8.35 -18.80
C ALA A 393 -10.83 9.11 -17.49
N ALA A 394 -12.05 9.59 -17.25
CA ALA A 394 -12.42 10.27 -16.01
C ALA A 394 -12.34 9.33 -14.79
N GLU A 395 -12.75 8.07 -14.92
CA GLU A 395 -12.64 7.07 -13.83
C GLU A 395 -11.17 6.80 -13.47
N PHE A 396 -10.28 6.74 -14.47
CA PHE A 396 -8.84 6.62 -14.21
C PHE A 396 -8.27 7.86 -13.51
N ASP A 397 -8.65 9.06 -13.96
CA ASP A 397 -8.19 10.30 -13.35
C ASP A 397 -8.70 10.42 -11.89
N GLU A 398 -9.91 9.93 -11.59
CA GLU A 398 -10.47 9.88 -10.23
C GLU A 398 -9.65 9.00 -9.28
N ILE A 399 -9.24 7.80 -9.72
CA ILE A 399 -8.45 6.91 -8.85
C ILE A 399 -7.07 7.48 -8.53
N LEU A 400 -6.47 8.25 -9.45
CA LEU A 400 -5.22 8.97 -9.20
C LEU A 400 -5.41 10.08 -8.16
N VAL A 401 -6.51 10.84 -8.24
CA VAL A 401 -6.87 11.85 -7.24
C VAL A 401 -7.04 11.21 -5.86
N LYS A 402 -7.68 10.03 -5.77
CA LYS A 402 -7.82 9.27 -4.53
C LYS A 402 -6.49 8.75 -3.99
N ALA A 403 -5.54 8.41 -4.86
CA ALA A 403 -4.20 7.96 -4.47
C ALA A 403 -3.34 9.11 -3.94
N GLN A 404 -3.45 10.31 -4.53
CA GLN A 404 -2.50 11.42 -4.33
C GLN A 404 -2.18 11.77 -2.87
N PRO A 405 -3.14 11.83 -1.92
CA PRO A 405 -2.81 12.11 -0.51
C PRO A 405 -1.81 11.12 0.08
N PHE A 406 -1.90 9.84 -0.30
CA PHE A 406 -0.98 8.80 0.15
C PHE A 406 0.38 8.93 -0.52
N LEU A 407 0.39 9.26 -1.82
CA LEU A 407 1.62 9.46 -2.58
C LEU A 407 2.42 10.67 -2.08
N ASN A 408 1.72 11.73 -1.66
CA ASN A 408 2.33 12.90 -1.04
C ASN A 408 3.10 12.55 0.25
N VAL A 409 2.62 11.58 1.05
CA VAL A 409 3.34 11.11 2.24
C VAL A 409 4.72 10.59 1.86
N PHE A 410 4.83 9.93 0.71
CA PHE A 410 6.08 9.37 0.18
C PHE A 410 6.85 10.35 -0.73
N GLY A 411 6.38 11.58 -0.91
CA GLY A 411 7.01 12.56 -1.80
C GLY A 411 6.97 12.18 -3.28
N ILE A 412 5.92 11.47 -3.71
CA ILE A 412 5.74 11.01 -5.09
C ILE A 412 4.82 11.98 -5.83
N ASP A 413 5.40 12.69 -6.80
CA ASP A 413 4.69 13.69 -7.62
C ASP A 413 4.29 13.17 -9.01
N THR A 414 4.81 12.00 -9.42
CA THR A 414 4.61 11.43 -10.76
C THR A 414 4.21 9.96 -10.67
N VAL A 415 3.14 9.59 -11.38
CA VAL A 415 2.55 8.25 -11.37
C VAL A 415 2.35 7.75 -12.80
N PRO A 416 2.86 6.55 -13.13
CA PRO A 416 3.84 5.77 -12.38
C PRO A 416 5.23 6.44 -12.40
N THR A 417 6.18 5.94 -11.60
CA THR A 417 7.57 6.38 -11.73
C THR A 417 8.13 5.91 -13.07
N PRO A 418 8.64 6.78 -13.96
CA PRO A 418 9.16 6.33 -15.24
C PRO A 418 10.34 5.37 -15.05
N ILE A 419 10.27 4.21 -15.71
CA ILE A 419 11.40 3.29 -15.80
C ILE A 419 12.14 3.51 -17.10
N PHE A 420 13.46 3.34 -17.08
CA PHE A 420 14.28 3.43 -18.28
C PHE A 420 15.29 2.29 -18.36
N THR A 421 15.72 2.00 -19.58
CA THR A 421 16.79 1.09 -19.90
C THR A 421 17.79 1.77 -20.82
N THR A 422 19.05 1.35 -20.76
CA THR A 422 20.12 1.90 -21.60
C THR A 422 21.02 0.77 -22.03
N GLY A 423 21.20 0.59 -23.33
CA GLY A 423 21.96 -0.51 -23.90
C GLY A 423 22.75 -0.11 -25.13
N GLN A 424 23.81 -0.86 -25.41
CA GLN A 424 24.65 -0.67 -26.58
C GLN A 424 23.98 -1.24 -27.82
N VAL A 425 24.04 -0.49 -28.91
CA VAL A 425 23.64 -0.96 -30.24
C VAL A 425 24.89 -1.17 -31.09
N LYS A 426 24.97 -2.34 -31.73
CA LYS A 426 26.01 -2.67 -32.72
C LYS A 426 25.36 -3.17 -34.00
N ASN A 427 25.71 -2.59 -35.13
CA ASN A 427 25.17 -2.91 -36.44
C ASN A 427 23.63 -2.99 -36.45
N GLY A 428 22.96 -2.02 -35.83
CA GLY A 428 21.49 -1.98 -35.75
C GLY A 428 20.86 -2.95 -34.74
N GLN A 429 21.65 -3.66 -33.92
CA GLN A 429 21.13 -4.62 -32.94
C GLN A 429 21.39 -4.15 -31.50
N LEU A 430 20.33 -4.06 -30.69
CA LEU A 430 20.42 -3.82 -29.26
C LEU A 430 20.95 -5.09 -28.57
N LEU A 431 22.14 -5.00 -27.99
CA LEU A 431 22.72 -6.10 -27.23
C LEU A 431 21.86 -6.38 -26.00
N ASN A 432 21.71 -7.65 -25.62
CA ASN A 432 20.89 -8.09 -24.48
C ASN A 432 19.41 -7.69 -24.52
N LEU A 433 18.82 -7.68 -25.71
CA LEU A 433 17.42 -7.33 -25.91
C LEU A 433 16.48 -7.93 -24.85
N SER A 434 16.59 -9.22 -24.55
CA SER A 434 15.71 -9.89 -23.56
C SER A 434 15.78 -9.27 -22.16
N ALA A 435 16.95 -8.82 -21.71
CA ALA A 435 17.12 -8.18 -20.41
C ALA A 435 16.56 -6.74 -20.41
N HIS A 436 16.60 -6.06 -21.57
CA HIS A 436 15.96 -4.75 -21.74
C HIS A 436 14.43 -4.87 -21.77
N VAL A 437 13.90 -5.90 -22.44
CA VAL A 437 12.47 -6.25 -22.47
C VAL A 437 11.95 -6.55 -21.07
N GLN A 438 12.52 -7.55 -20.38
CA GLN A 438 12.10 -7.95 -19.02
C GLN A 438 12.07 -6.78 -18.04
N ARG A 439 12.95 -5.79 -18.25
CA ARG A 439 13.00 -4.58 -17.44
C ARG A 439 11.85 -3.63 -17.75
N LEU A 440 11.57 -3.34 -19.01
CA LEU A 440 10.52 -2.42 -19.43
C LEU A 440 9.12 -3.01 -19.29
N GLU A 441 8.96 -4.34 -19.41
CA GLU A 441 7.69 -5.06 -19.21
C GLU A 441 7.09 -4.88 -17.81
N LYS A 442 7.91 -4.50 -16.83
CA LYS A 442 7.43 -4.15 -15.48
C LYS A 442 6.41 -3.01 -15.48
N GLN A 443 6.36 -2.20 -16.55
CA GLN A 443 5.46 -1.06 -16.65
C GLN A 443 4.80 -0.95 -18.03
N TYR A 444 5.53 -1.24 -19.11
CA TYR A 444 4.99 -1.27 -20.47
C TYR A 444 4.56 -2.69 -20.83
N GLN A 445 3.27 -2.99 -20.62
CA GLN A 445 2.71 -4.34 -20.75
C GLN A 445 2.13 -4.63 -22.15
N HIS A 446 2.53 -3.88 -23.18
CA HIS A 446 2.08 -4.14 -24.55
C HIS A 446 2.87 -5.26 -25.22
N ALA A 447 2.16 -6.10 -25.98
CA ALA A 447 2.75 -7.23 -26.71
C ALA A 447 3.79 -6.81 -27.78
N ASP A 448 3.81 -5.54 -28.19
CA ASP A 448 4.69 -5.02 -29.23
C ASP A 448 6.08 -4.56 -28.73
N LEU A 449 6.33 -4.57 -27.41
CA LEU A 449 7.56 -4.03 -26.81
C LEU A 449 8.84 -4.56 -27.46
N THR A 450 8.93 -5.87 -27.65
CA THR A 450 10.12 -6.49 -28.26
C THR A 450 10.35 -6.00 -29.68
N ALA A 451 9.28 -5.91 -30.49
CA ALA A 451 9.34 -5.44 -31.86
C ALA A 451 9.72 -3.95 -31.92
N GLN A 452 9.15 -3.11 -31.04
CA GLN A 452 9.48 -1.68 -30.93
C GLN A 452 10.98 -1.47 -30.63
N LEU A 453 11.52 -2.20 -29.65
CA LEU A 453 12.95 -2.09 -29.31
C LEU A 453 13.87 -2.49 -30.46
N GLN A 454 13.50 -3.49 -31.27
CA GLN A 454 14.26 -3.88 -32.46
C GLN A 454 14.21 -2.79 -33.53
N VAL A 455 13.04 -2.18 -33.77
CA VAL A 455 12.89 -1.07 -34.70
C VAL A 455 13.76 0.12 -34.26
N PHE A 456 13.72 0.51 -32.99
CA PHE A 456 14.56 1.60 -32.48
C PHE A 456 16.06 1.31 -32.62
N ALA A 457 16.47 0.07 -32.36
CA ALA A 457 17.86 -0.33 -32.52
C ALA A 457 18.32 -0.28 -33.98
N SER A 458 17.46 -0.68 -34.93
CA SER A 458 17.79 -0.70 -36.36
C SER A 458 18.11 0.68 -36.95
N GLN A 459 17.64 1.76 -36.28
CA GLN A 459 17.89 3.15 -36.67
C GLN A 459 19.25 3.67 -36.17
N VAL A 460 20.00 2.87 -35.40
CA VAL A 460 21.30 3.24 -34.82
C VAL A 460 22.36 2.26 -35.34
N GLU A 461 23.30 2.73 -36.15
CA GLU A 461 24.37 1.87 -36.68
C GLU A 461 25.27 1.38 -35.54
N ASN A 462 25.89 2.29 -34.79
CA ASN A 462 26.65 2.00 -33.58
C ASN A 462 26.45 3.13 -32.56
N GLY A 463 26.16 2.78 -31.31
CA GLY A 463 25.94 3.79 -30.26
C GLY A 463 25.30 3.24 -29.00
N VAL A 464 24.66 4.12 -28.24
CA VAL A 464 23.87 3.79 -27.05
C VAL A 464 22.43 4.21 -27.25
N LEU A 465 21.52 3.28 -27.03
CA LEU A 465 20.09 3.49 -27.05
C LEU A 465 19.59 3.60 -25.60
N ARG A 466 18.87 4.67 -25.28
CA ARG A 466 18.12 4.82 -24.04
C ARG A 466 16.64 4.84 -24.35
N VAL A 467 15.88 3.97 -23.69
CA VAL A 467 14.43 3.89 -23.83
C VAL A 467 13.81 4.03 -22.44
N SER A 468 12.81 4.90 -22.29
CA SER A 468 12.02 5.06 -21.07
C SER A 468 10.54 4.90 -21.34
N THR A 469 9.77 4.55 -20.31
CA THR A 469 8.32 4.42 -20.40
C THR A 469 7.65 4.94 -19.15
N ASP A 470 6.48 5.53 -19.33
CA ASP A 470 5.48 5.85 -18.31
C ASP A 470 4.41 4.75 -18.19
N GLY A 471 4.52 3.66 -18.94
CA GLY A 471 3.58 2.54 -18.99
C GLY A 471 2.83 2.45 -20.31
N ASP A 472 2.38 3.58 -20.85
CA ASP A 472 1.60 3.61 -22.11
C ASP A 472 2.45 3.99 -23.32
N ALA A 473 3.52 4.77 -23.13
CA ALA A 473 4.37 5.25 -24.23
C ALA A 473 5.83 4.87 -24.03
N LEU A 474 6.55 4.73 -25.16
CA LEU A 474 8.00 4.58 -25.20
C LEU A 474 8.64 5.89 -25.69
N THR A 475 9.58 6.42 -24.92
CA THR A 475 10.43 7.55 -25.31
C THR A 475 11.84 7.06 -25.58
N VAL A 476 12.44 7.45 -26.70
CA VAL A 476 13.73 6.96 -27.18
C VAL A 476 14.73 8.09 -27.33
N ALA A 477 15.96 7.85 -26.92
CA ALA A 477 17.09 8.75 -27.14
C ALA A 477 18.35 7.97 -27.52
N THR A 478 19.06 8.45 -28.54
CA THR A 478 20.35 7.89 -28.96
C THR A 478 21.48 8.78 -28.45
N ARG A 479 22.56 8.18 -27.94
CA ARG A 479 23.75 8.87 -27.46
C ARG A 479 25.01 8.20 -27.99
N GLN A 480 26.03 9.01 -28.26
CA GLN A 480 27.38 8.52 -28.48
C GLN A 480 28.13 8.44 -27.15
N LEU A 481 28.85 7.34 -26.92
CA LEU A 481 29.70 7.22 -25.75
C LEU A 481 31.01 7.97 -26.00
N PRO A 482 31.45 8.84 -25.07
CA PRO A 482 32.78 9.42 -25.16
C PRO A 482 33.83 8.30 -25.21
N PRO A 483 34.85 8.41 -26.06
CA PRO A 483 35.95 7.45 -26.08
C PRO A 483 36.63 7.40 -24.71
N LEU A 484 37.11 6.23 -24.32
CA LEU A 484 37.92 6.07 -23.13
C LEU A 484 39.34 6.52 -23.44
N THR A 485 39.74 7.68 -22.93
CA THR A 485 41.11 8.21 -23.06
C THR A 485 41.85 8.04 -21.74
N GLY A 486 42.84 7.14 -21.69
CA GLY A 486 43.63 6.87 -20.49
C GLY A 486 42.93 5.94 -19.48
N ALA A 487 43.44 5.91 -18.25
CA ALA A 487 42.91 5.09 -17.17
C ALA A 487 41.57 5.65 -16.66
N TYR A 488 40.56 4.78 -16.47
CA TYR A 488 39.26 5.17 -15.92
C TYR A 488 39.36 5.26 -14.40
N ARG A 489 39.56 6.46 -13.87
CA ARG A 489 39.75 6.72 -12.45
C ARG A 489 38.42 6.87 -11.73
N VAL A 490 38.30 6.16 -10.62
CA VAL A 490 37.11 6.10 -9.79
C VAL A 490 37.47 6.52 -8.38
N LYS A 491 36.71 7.45 -7.81
CA LYS A 491 36.88 7.89 -6.42
C LYS A 491 36.03 7.03 -5.50
N LEU A 492 36.55 6.56 -4.37
CA LEU A 492 35.70 6.03 -3.31
C LEU A 492 34.86 7.16 -2.70
N ALA A 493 33.57 6.94 -2.49
CA ALA A 493 32.70 7.93 -1.85
C ALA A 493 33.20 8.28 -0.45
N ASP A 494 33.25 9.58 -0.12
CA ASP A 494 33.74 10.06 1.17
C ASP A 494 32.76 9.76 2.33
N GLN A 495 31.50 9.49 2.01
CA GLN A 495 30.42 9.25 2.97
C GLN A 495 29.64 8.00 2.54
N PRO A 496 29.23 7.15 3.49
CA PRO A 496 28.38 6.01 3.18
C PRO A 496 26.99 6.50 2.71
N LEU A 497 26.41 5.74 1.80
CA LEU A 497 24.98 5.84 1.52
C LEU A 497 24.20 5.10 2.63
N PRO A 498 23.01 5.59 3.02
CA PRO A 498 22.12 4.80 3.85
C PRO A 498 21.64 3.57 3.07
N PRO A 499 21.42 2.42 3.74
CA PRO A 499 20.76 1.28 3.11
C PRO A 499 19.40 1.71 2.58
N SER A 500 19.02 1.21 1.40
CA SER A 500 17.74 1.53 0.79
C SER A 500 17.20 0.39 -0.06
N VAL A 501 15.90 0.11 0.06
CA VAL A 501 15.18 -0.83 -0.83
C VAL A 501 15.25 -0.40 -2.29
N LEU A 502 15.42 0.90 -2.56
CA LEU A 502 15.53 1.44 -3.91
C LEU A 502 16.86 1.11 -4.59
N THR A 503 17.89 0.69 -3.86
CA THR A 503 19.19 0.29 -4.44
C THR A 503 19.08 -0.90 -5.40
N GLN A 504 17.99 -1.67 -5.33
CA GLN A 504 17.73 -2.77 -6.28
C GLN A 504 16.98 -2.30 -7.54
N TYR A 505 16.58 -1.03 -7.61
CA TYR A 505 15.79 -0.46 -8.69
C TYR A 505 16.50 0.73 -9.34
N LYS A 506 16.79 0.62 -10.64
CA LYS A 506 17.28 1.76 -11.44
C LYS A 506 16.11 2.71 -11.71
N LEU A 507 15.87 3.61 -10.77
CA LEU A 507 14.81 4.60 -10.81
C LEU A 507 15.36 5.92 -11.37
N SER A 508 14.66 6.53 -12.31
CA SER A 508 14.89 7.92 -12.67
C SER A 508 14.04 8.80 -11.78
N GLY A 509 14.65 9.42 -10.78
CA GLY A 509 13.98 10.39 -9.93
C GLY A 509 14.98 11.39 -9.36
N PRO A 510 14.66 12.69 -9.32
CA PRO A 510 15.56 13.73 -8.84
C PRO A 510 15.97 13.52 -7.37
N THR A 511 15.12 12.90 -6.56
CA THR A 511 15.33 12.69 -5.12
C THR A 511 16.33 11.56 -4.82
N PHE A 512 16.15 10.37 -5.43
CA PHE A 512 17.09 9.25 -5.25
C PHE A 512 18.48 9.60 -5.80
N GLN A 513 18.54 10.29 -6.94
CA GLN A 513 19.82 10.64 -7.56
C GLN A 513 20.54 11.82 -6.88
N LYS A 514 19.92 12.57 -5.96
CA LYS A 514 20.52 13.80 -5.40
C LYS A 514 21.82 13.52 -4.63
N ALA A 515 21.83 12.49 -3.78
CA ALA A 515 23.03 12.09 -3.03
C ALA A 515 24.15 11.62 -3.98
N PHE A 516 23.79 10.87 -5.03
CA PHE A 516 24.71 10.46 -6.08
C PHE A 516 25.26 11.68 -6.84
N HIS A 517 24.41 12.65 -7.19
CA HIS A 517 24.77 13.82 -7.98
C HIS A 517 25.80 14.70 -7.27
N GLU A 518 25.68 14.92 -5.97
CA GLU A 518 26.65 15.74 -5.22
C GLU A 518 28.01 15.06 -5.12
N ALA A 519 28.05 13.76 -4.81
CA ALA A 519 29.30 12.99 -4.78
C ALA A 519 29.95 12.92 -6.17
N VAL A 520 29.17 12.62 -7.20
CA VAL A 520 29.63 12.57 -8.61
C VAL A 520 30.09 13.93 -9.09
N GLY A 521 29.39 15.01 -8.74
CA GLY A 521 29.75 16.38 -9.10
C GLY A 521 31.11 16.76 -8.52
N ARG A 522 31.35 16.47 -7.23
CA ARG A 522 32.65 16.67 -6.58
C ARG A 522 33.76 15.83 -7.21
N ALA A 523 33.49 14.55 -7.47
CA ALA A 523 34.47 13.66 -8.09
C ALA A 523 34.84 14.11 -9.51
N LYS A 524 33.87 14.49 -10.33
CA LYS A 524 34.11 15.04 -11.68
C LYS A 524 34.91 16.33 -11.64
N ALA A 525 34.62 17.24 -10.70
CA ALA A 525 35.40 18.46 -10.51
C ALA A 525 36.86 18.19 -10.12
N ALA A 526 37.12 17.07 -9.44
CA ALA A 526 38.46 16.60 -9.10
C ALA A 526 39.12 15.71 -10.19
N GLY A 527 38.50 15.56 -11.37
CA GLY A 527 39.06 14.84 -12.52
C GLY A 527 38.79 13.33 -12.55
N TYR A 528 37.93 12.81 -11.67
CA TYR A 528 37.49 11.42 -11.68
C TYR A 528 36.37 11.20 -12.71
N GLN A 529 36.28 9.99 -13.26
CA GLN A 529 35.25 9.61 -14.21
C GLN A 529 33.98 9.10 -13.51
N ASP A 530 34.11 8.54 -12.30
CA ASP A 530 33.01 7.93 -11.55
C ASP A 530 33.30 7.89 -10.04
N VAL A 531 32.30 7.47 -9.27
CA VAL A 531 32.37 7.27 -7.81
C VAL A 531 31.94 5.86 -7.47
N LEU A 532 32.71 5.16 -6.63
CA LEU A 532 32.34 3.89 -6.02
C LEU A 532 31.67 4.16 -4.66
N PHE A 533 30.44 3.73 -4.48
CA PHE A 533 29.69 3.94 -3.24
C PHE A 533 29.84 2.77 -2.27
N HIS A 534 29.53 3.04 -1.01
CA HIS A 534 29.50 2.04 0.03
C HIS A 534 28.38 2.31 1.04
N THR A 535 27.90 1.26 1.68
CA THR A 535 26.85 1.28 2.70
C THR A 535 27.33 0.44 3.87
N ASN A 536 27.33 0.98 5.09
CA ASN A 536 27.80 0.26 6.29
C ASN A 536 29.19 -0.39 6.15
N GLY A 537 30.10 0.24 5.40
CA GLY A 537 31.46 -0.25 5.14
C GLY A 537 31.56 -1.36 4.08
N LEU A 538 30.46 -1.69 3.40
CA LEU A 538 30.40 -2.64 2.28
C LEU A 538 30.29 -1.89 0.97
N VAL A 539 31.05 -2.31 -0.04
CA VAL A 539 30.99 -1.77 -1.39
C VAL A 539 29.61 -2.05 -1.99
N THR A 540 29.11 -1.09 -2.78
CA THR A 540 27.80 -1.19 -3.45
C THR A 540 27.96 -1.14 -4.97
N GLU A 541 27.84 0.02 -5.59
CA GLU A 541 27.95 0.20 -7.02
C GLU A 541 28.66 1.50 -7.40
N LEU A 542 28.88 1.71 -8.69
CA LEU A 542 29.32 2.99 -9.23
C LEU A 542 28.13 3.84 -9.66
N ALA A 543 28.32 5.15 -9.82
CA ALA A 543 27.21 6.05 -10.17
C ALA A 543 26.57 5.71 -11.53
N ILE A 544 27.31 5.12 -12.46
CA ILE A 544 26.80 4.73 -13.79
C ILE A 544 27.01 3.26 -14.13
N GLY A 545 27.36 2.40 -13.17
CA GLY A 545 27.64 1.00 -13.46
C GLY A 545 27.82 0.13 -12.21
N ASN A 546 27.91 -1.17 -12.43
CA ASN A 546 28.16 -2.14 -11.39
C ASN A 546 29.65 -2.29 -11.14
N PHE A 547 29.99 -2.63 -9.90
CA PHE A 547 31.36 -2.87 -9.47
C PHE A 547 31.71 -4.36 -9.60
N LEU A 548 32.89 -4.65 -10.14
CA LEU A 548 33.47 -6.00 -10.14
C LEU A 548 34.91 -5.93 -9.64
N ALA A 549 35.26 -6.80 -8.70
CA ALA A 549 36.63 -7.05 -8.28
C ALA A 549 37.07 -8.44 -8.76
N ARG A 550 38.30 -8.60 -9.23
CA ARG A 550 38.81 -9.88 -9.75
C ARG A 550 39.89 -10.45 -8.84
N ARG A 551 39.82 -11.75 -8.56
CA ARG A 551 40.89 -12.54 -7.93
C ARG A 551 41.12 -13.80 -8.76
N GLY A 552 42.30 -13.94 -9.36
CA GLY A 552 42.59 -14.97 -10.34
C GLY A 552 41.64 -14.87 -11.55
N THR A 553 40.91 -15.94 -11.82
CA THR A 553 39.90 -16.02 -12.89
C THR A 553 38.49 -15.68 -12.44
N THR A 554 38.27 -15.55 -11.12
CA THR A 554 36.96 -15.36 -10.52
C THR A 554 36.70 -13.87 -10.29
N TYR A 555 35.48 -13.43 -10.57
CA TYR A 555 35.02 -12.07 -10.31
C TYR A 555 34.08 -12.05 -9.11
N TYR A 556 34.05 -10.92 -8.40
CA TYR A 556 33.27 -10.70 -7.20
C TYR A 556 32.50 -9.40 -7.36
N THR A 557 31.22 -9.43 -7.02
CA THR A 557 30.33 -8.26 -7.06
C THR A 557 29.51 -8.24 -5.76
N PRO A 558 29.15 -7.05 -5.24
CA PRO A 558 28.30 -6.94 -4.07
C PRO A 558 26.99 -7.72 -4.22
N ALA A 559 26.60 -8.43 -3.16
CA ALA A 559 25.38 -9.24 -3.14
C ALA A 559 24.16 -8.40 -2.75
N THR A 560 24.36 -7.40 -1.89
CA THR A 560 23.32 -6.52 -1.37
C THR A 560 23.60 -5.06 -1.71
N GLN A 561 22.57 -4.20 -1.57
CA GLN A 561 22.69 -2.75 -1.70
C GLN A 561 23.26 -2.27 -3.06
N ALA A 562 23.12 -3.08 -4.10
CA ALA A 562 23.60 -2.78 -5.45
C ALA A 562 22.61 -3.28 -6.51
N LEU A 563 22.57 -2.59 -7.64
CA LEU A 563 21.72 -2.98 -8.76
C LEU A 563 22.22 -4.29 -9.40
N PRO A 564 21.37 -5.27 -9.75
CA PRO A 564 21.84 -6.51 -10.37
C PRO A 564 22.38 -6.35 -11.80
N GLY A 565 22.12 -5.22 -12.49
CA GLY A 565 22.76 -4.82 -13.75
C GLY A 565 22.52 -5.75 -14.96
N THR A 566 21.88 -5.26 -16.03
CA THR A 566 21.58 -6.11 -17.21
C THR A 566 22.82 -6.71 -17.88
N TYR A 567 23.92 -5.94 -18.00
CA TYR A 567 25.18 -6.48 -18.53
C TYR A 567 25.86 -7.42 -17.53
N LEU A 568 25.88 -7.08 -16.24
CA LEU A 568 26.48 -7.93 -15.21
C LEU A 568 25.83 -9.31 -15.20
N ALA A 569 24.50 -9.36 -15.27
CA ALA A 569 23.74 -10.60 -15.38
C ALA A 569 24.08 -11.41 -16.66
N GLN A 570 24.37 -10.75 -17.79
CA GLN A 570 24.86 -11.43 -18.99
C GLN A 570 26.30 -11.94 -18.80
N PHE A 571 27.18 -11.10 -18.26
CA PHE A 571 28.59 -11.41 -18.03
C PHE A 571 28.76 -12.65 -17.14
N ALA A 572 27.89 -12.77 -16.13
CA ALA A 572 27.76 -13.91 -15.22
C ALA A 572 27.47 -15.25 -15.92
N LYS A 573 26.87 -15.23 -17.13
CA LYS A 573 26.54 -16.47 -17.87
C LYS A 573 27.76 -17.13 -18.48
N SER A 574 28.85 -16.39 -18.68
CA SER A 574 30.07 -16.89 -19.34
C SER A 574 31.33 -16.73 -18.50
N HIS A 575 31.20 -16.26 -17.25
CA HIS A 575 32.31 -16.07 -16.33
C HIS A 575 31.91 -16.54 -14.94
N GLU A 576 32.89 -17.01 -14.16
CA GLU A 576 32.68 -17.27 -12.75
C GLU A 576 32.60 -15.94 -12.00
N VAL A 577 31.40 -15.61 -11.55
CA VAL A 577 31.14 -14.41 -10.76
C VAL A 577 30.51 -14.83 -9.43
N VAL A 578 30.95 -14.23 -8.34
CA VAL A 578 30.51 -14.51 -6.97
C VAL A 578 29.79 -13.28 -6.42
N TRP A 579 28.55 -13.47 -5.97
CA TRP A 579 27.74 -12.44 -5.33
C TRP A 579 28.03 -12.51 -3.85
N GLN A 580 28.86 -11.57 -3.39
CA GLN A 580 29.28 -11.51 -2.00
C GLN A 580 29.49 -10.05 -1.61
N ASP A 581 29.03 -9.68 -0.42
CA ASP A 581 29.31 -8.35 0.12
C ASP A 581 30.82 -8.17 0.35
N ILE A 582 31.35 -7.07 -0.19
CA ILE A 582 32.79 -6.79 -0.20
C ILE A 582 33.08 -5.67 0.80
N PRO A 583 33.74 -5.94 1.93
CA PRO A 583 34.17 -4.88 2.85
C PRO A 583 35.18 -3.96 2.19
N LEU A 584 35.13 -2.65 2.47
CA LEU A 584 36.13 -1.70 1.98
C LEU A 584 37.57 -2.11 2.33
N THR A 585 37.75 -2.66 3.54
CA THR A 585 39.05 -3.18 4.01
C THR A 585 39.55 -4.38 3.22
N GLY A 586 38.66 -5.11 2.55
CA GLY A 586 38.96 -6.28 1.73
C GLY A 586 39.39 -5.97 0.30
N LEU A 587 39.26 -4.71 -0.15
CA LEU A 587 39.53 -4.34 -1.54
C LEU A 587 40.99 -4.60 -1.95
N LYS A 588 41.95 -4.41 -1.05
CA LYS A 588 43.39 -4.65 -1.30
C LYS A 588 43.75 -6.10 -1.62
N ALA A 589 42.83 -7.04 -1.39
CA ALA A 589 43.04 -8.46 -1.65
C ALA A 589 42.61 -8.89 -3.07
N PHE A 590 42.27 -7.95 -3.96
CA PHE A 590 41.89 -8.23 -5.35
C PHE A 590 42.97 -7.75 -6.33
N ASP A 591 43.08 -8.42 -7.47
CA ASP A 591 44.10 -8.17 -8.47
C ASP A 591 43.77 -6.98 -9.38
N ALA A 592 42.47 -6.75 -9.60
CA ALA A 592 41.97 -5.72 -10.50
C ALA A 592 40.51 -5.37 -10.19
N PHE A 593 40.11 -4.17 -10.62
CA PHE A 593 38.75 -3.67 -10.49
C PHE A 593 38.18 -3.29 -11.84
N TYR A 594 36.87 -3.41 -11.97
CA TYR A 594 36.14 -3.09 -13.18
C TYR A 594 34.82 -2.39 -12.85
N MET A 595 34.43 -1.49 -13.73
CA MET A 595 33.07 -0.99 -13.84
C MET A 595 32.41 -1.72 -14.99
N THR A 596 31.13 -2.05 -14.83
CA THR A 596 30.36 -2.64 -15.90
C THR A 596 28.97 -2.05 -16.08
N ASN A 597 28.58 -1.79 -17.32
CA ASN A 597 27.21 -1.44 -17.67
C ASN A 597 26.88 -1.84 -19.11
N ALA A 598 25.59 -1.81 -19.45
CA ALA A 598 25.13 -2.21 -20.78
C ALA A 598 25.52 -1.24 -21.92
N GLY A 599 26.09 -0.07 -21.62
CA GLY A 599 26.60 0.86 -22.62
C GLY A 599 28.07 0.61 -23.00
N ARG A 600 28.95 0.47 -22.00
CA ARG A 600 30.40 0.33 -22.18
C ARG A 600 30.89 -1.12 -22.09
N GLY A 601 30.08 -2.04 -21.57
CA GLY A 601 30.50 -3.39 -21.23
C GLY A 601 31.44 -3.37 -20.02
N LEU A 602 32.48 -4.21 -20.04
CA LEU A 602 33.48 -4.30 -18.97
C LEU A 602 34.61 -3.27 -19.18
N VAL A 603 34.80 -2.37 -18.22
CA VAL A 603 35.81 -1.31 -18.25
C VAL A 603 36.75 -1.48 -17.05
N PRO A 604 38.07 -1.68 -17.26
CA PRO A 604 39.04 -1.65 -16.16
C PRO A 604 39.05 -0.29 -15.48
N ILE A 605 39.04 -0.27 -14.15
CA ILE A 605 39.06 0.98 -13.37
C ILE A 605 40.27 1.02 -12.43
N VAL A 606 40.71 2.23 -12.13
CA VAL A 606 41.69 2.51 -11.08
C VAL A 606 40.93 3.16 -9.93
N LEU A 607 40.90 2.47 -8.78
CA LEU A 607 40.42 3.04 -7.53
C LEU A 607 41.59 3.78 -6.90
N ASP A 608 41.49 5.10 -6.80
CA ASP A 608 42.48 5.87 -6.07
C ASP A 608 42.34 5.57 -4.56
N ASP A 609 43.47 5.63 -3.84
CA ASP A 609 43.58 5.44 -2.38
C ASP A 609 43.41 4.01 -1.84
N ILE A 610 43.46 2.98 -2.71
CA ILE A 610 43.36 1.55 -2.32
C ILE A 610 44.58 0.74 -2.72
#